data_AF-A0A850G846-F1
#
_entry.id   AF-A0A850G846-F1
#
_cell.length_a   1.000
_cell.length_b   1.000
_cell.length_c   1.000
_cell.angle_alpha   90.00
_cell.angle_beta   90.00
_cell.angle_gamma   90.00
#
_symmetry.space_group_name_H-M   'P 1'
#
loop_
_entity.id
_entity.type
_entity.pdbx_description
1 polymer ?
#
loop_
_entity_poly.entity_id
_entity_poly.type
_entity_poly.pdbx_seq_one_letter_code
_entity_poly.pdbx_strand_id
1 'polypeptide(L)'
;MAPSNDDNGRGADLDDDTALDHEDGRFVDEVDGDEGIILDDEVEDGLAPEAGRRSPSLLSLLLLVAGAIWIVVAMLKLGDSAGIEGIPPAAIDEIAQDSGVALPDVDEPVGSDADEQTSASPGEIEDEAQPPAPASADEGEALVDDPERSSEPEVGTPGSERGPPEGSLLAGKVWPQDYVAPEVVHYTIKRGGSMKVVANLYKIFHHEIEALNPGVSLDRDLPPATKIVVYKHTPGGSSESVNFPGDGGLEGAMPMVDGPGRVIKHIPWKGWATRTTVATLDAVLREWARRFPSRQPILVGNMSAREGGRLKPHSSHQSGRDVDLSYPQIWDRKEELNWRTMDSKNLDRELTWSLLELLRETGAVEVIFIDSKLQKLLYDHAVATKRHSKAALREWMEYPNPPGSGSPLIRHVRGHADHIHVRFKCTAAEDRCKSRDR
;
A
#
# COMPACT_ATOMS: atom_id res chain seq x y z
N MET A 1 -5.25 -59.72 12.60
CA MET A 1 -5.86 -60.97 12.08
C MET A 1 -7.30 -61.03 12.57
N ALA A 2 -8.15 -61.74 11.83
CA ALA A 2 -9.62 -61.81 11.90
C ALA A 2 -10.19 -62.26 13.29
N PRO A 3 -11.52 -62.19 13.58
CA PRO A 3 -12.61 -62.08 12.59
C PRO A 3 -13.81 -61.17 12.87
N SER A 4 -14.58 -61.01 11.80
CA SER A 4 -15.99 -60.61 11.71
C SER A 4 -16.95 -61.61 12.38
N ASN A 5 -18.18 -61.18 12.65
CA ASN A 5 -19.37 -62.02 12.53
C ASN A 5 -20.59 -61.14 12.22
N ASP A 6 -21.31 -61.51 11.16
CA ASP A 6 -22.65 -61.02 10.84
C ASP A 6 -23.73 -61.94 11.45
N ASP A 7 -24.95 -61.42 11.41
CA ASP A 7 -26.18 -62.15 11.03
C ASP A 7 -27.27 -62.49 12.08
N ASN A 8 -28.49 -62.47 11.54
CA ASN A 8 -29.84 -62.43 12.09
C ASN A 8 -30.24 -63.43 13.20
N GLY A 9 -30.86 -62.89 14.26
CA GLY A 9 -32.33 -62.75 14.35
C GLY A 9 -33.24 -64.00 14.35
N ARG A 10 -34.21 -64.04 15.28
CA ARG A 10 -35.62 -64.47 15.08
C ARG A 10 -36.46 -64.40 16.37
N GLY A 11 -37.76 -64.14 16.20
CA GLY A 11 -38.81 -64.37 17.21
C GLY A 11 -39.41 -63.10 17.80
N ALA A 12 -40.69 -62.76 17.68
CA ALA A 12 -41.81 -63.08 16.78
C ALA A 12 -43.06 -62.39 17.40
N ASP A 13 -44.17 -62.41 16.65
CA ASP A 13 -45.55 -62.42 17.15
C ASP A 13 -46.27 -61.11 17.55
N LEU A 14 -47.21 -60.78 16.65
CA LEU A 14 -48.63 -60.45 16.87
C LEU A 14 -49.12 -59.00 16.72
N ASP A 15 -50.00 -58.92 15.72
CA ASP A 15 -51.00 -57.91 15.38
C ASP A 15 -51.88 -57.48 16.58
N ASP A 16 -52.40 -56.24 16.58
CA ASP A 16 -53.77 -55.95 16.12
C ASP A 16 -54.06 -54.43 16.14
N ASP A 17 -55.06 -54.01 15.39
CA ASP A 17 -55.48 -52.63 15.14
C ASP A 17 -56.10 -51.93 16.38
N THR A 18 -55.98 -50.60 16.45
CA THR A 18 -57.15 -49.70 16.31
C THR A 18 -56.74 -48.22 16.29
N ALA A 19 -57.14 -47.53 15.22
CA ALA A 19 -57.26 -46.07 15.23
C ALA A 19 -58.59 -45.66 15.90
N LEU A 20 -58.68 -44.39 16.36
CA LEU A 20 -59.76 -43.45 16.03
C LEU A 20 -59.61 -42.13 16.82
N ASP A 21 -59.40 -41.05 16.08
CA ASP A 21 -60.19 -39.81 16.05
C ASP A 21 -60.63 -39.08 17.35
N HIS A 22 -60.07 -37.87 17.46
CA HIS A 22 -60.76 -36.56 17.62
C HIS A 22 -61.42 -36.07 18.94
N GLU A 23 -61.43 -34.73 18.98
CA GLU A 23 -62.26 -33.77 19.75
C GLU A 23 -61.94 -33.40 21.22
N ASP A 24 -61.37 -32.20 21.35
CA ASP A 24 -61.88 -31.07 22.13
C ASP A 24 -62.27 -31.23 23.61
N GLY A 25 -61.38 -30.73 24.49
CA GLY A 25 -61.64 -30.50 25.90
C GLY A 25 -60.98 -29.23 26.43
N ARG A 26 -61.69 -28.10 26.38
CA ARG A 26 -61.24 -26.80 26.91
C ARG A 26 -60.91 -26.88 28.40
N PHE A 27 -59.74 -26.36 28.79
CA PHE A 27 -59.58 -25.70 30.09
C PHE A 27 -58.84 -24.37 29.91
N VAL A 28 -59.29 -23.37 30.63
CA VAL A 28 -58.76 -22.00 30.62
C VAL A 28 -57.87 -21.87 31.86
N ASP A 29 -56.69 -21.30 31.72
CA ASP A 29 -56.17 -20.39 32.75
C ASP A 29 -55.17 -19.39 32.16
N GLU A 30 -55.33 -18.17 32.63
CA GLU A 30 -54.87 -16.89 32.10
C GLU A 30 -53.46 -16.55 32.58
N VAL A 31 -52.51 -16.26 31.68
CA VAL A 31 -51.29 -15.47 31.98
C VAL A 31 -50.87 -14.66 30.76
N ASP A 32 -50.73 -13.34 30.92
CA ASP A 32 -50.09 -12.44 29.95
C ASP A 32 -48.63 -12.86 29.65
N GLY A 33 -48.04 -12.67 28.48
CA GLY A 33 -48.40 -11.75 27.41
C GLY A 33 -47.31 -10.70 27.22
N ASP A 34 -46.27 -11.01 26.42
CA ASP A 34 -45.66 -10.05 25.50
C ASP A 34 -44.92 -10.78 24.37
N GLU A 35 -44.86 -10.18 23.18
CA GLU A 35 -44.72 -10.90 21.91
C GLU A 35 -43.29 -10.96 21.36
N GLY A 36 -42.91 -12.14 20.88
CA GLY A 36 -41.84 -12.31 19.90
C GLY A 36 -42.46 -12.79 18.59
N ILE A 37 -42.50 -11.94 17.56
CA ILE A 37 -43.00 -12.30 16.23
C ILE A 37 -41.84 -12.34 15.23
N ILE A 38 -41.65 -13.52 14.65
CA ILE A 38 -40.89 -13.78 13.43
C ILE A 38 -41.87 -13.68 12.25
N LEU A 39 -41.51 -12.94 11.22
CA LEU A 39 -42.06 -13.02 9.85
C LEU A 39 -40.85 -12.82 8.92
N ASP A 40 -40.43 -13.84 8.16
CA ASP A 40 -40.97 -14.22 6.84
C ASP A 40 -40.76 -13.13 5.79
N ASP A 41 -39.60 -13.20 5.12
CA ASP A 41 -39.26 -12.43 3.91
C ASP A 41 -39.83 -13.16 2.68
N GLU A 42 -40.96 -12.69 2.15
CA GLU A 42 -41.39 -13.03 0.79
C GLU A 42 -40.69 -12.14 -0.26
N VAL A 43 -40.44 -12.72 -1.43
CA VAL A 43 -39.75 -12.09 -2.56
C VAL A 43 -40.77 -11.48 -3.51
N GLU A 44 -40.67 -10.18 -3.84
CA GLU A 44 -41.36 -9.62 -4.99
C GLU A 44 -40.55 -8.54 -5.74
N ASP A 45 -40.60 -8.58 -7.08
CA ASP A 45 -39.92 -7.66 -7.99
C ASP A 45 -40.63 -6.29 -8.07
N GLY A 46 -39.87 -5.18 -8.09
CA GLY A 46 -40.47 -3.83 -8.08
C GLY A 46 -39.62 -2.73 -8.71
N LEU A 47 -40.01 -2.31 -9.92
CA LEU A 47 -39.45 -1.24 -10.74
C LEU A 47 -39.28 0.13 -10.02
N ALA A 48 -38.28 0.91 -10.46
CA ALA A 48 -37.96 2.24 -9.92
C ALA A 48 -38.98 3.35 -10.30
N PRO A 49 -39.26 4.32 -9.40
CA PRO A 49 -40.06 5.51 -9.71
C PRO A 49 -39.22 6.74 -10.12
N GLU A 50 -39.84 7.65 -10.88
CA GLU A 50 -39.22 8.81 -11.53
C GLU A 50 -38.93 10.04 -10.63
N ALA A 51 -38.16 10.99 -11.18
CA ALA A 51 -37.72 12.20 -10.50
C ALA A 51 -38.81 13.30 -10.37
N GLY A 52 -39.30 13.52 -9.15
CA GLY A 52 -40.19 14.65 -8.82
C GLY A 52 -39.43 15.92 -8.42
N ARG A 53 -39.69 17.05 -9.11
CA ARG A 53 -39.19 18.38 -8.72
C ARG A 53 -39.73 18.80 -7.35
N ARG A 54 -38.87 19.22 -6.43
CA ARG A 54 -39.23 19.94 -5.18
C ARG A 54 -38.67 21.35 -5.19
N SER A 55 -39.46 22.32 -4.76
CA SER A 55 -39.03 23.70 -4.52
C SER A 55 -38.14 23.81 -3.28
N PRO A 56 -37.14 24.72 -3.25
CA PRO A 56 -36.26 24.90 -2.10
C PRO A 56 -37.01 25.52 -0.91
N SER A 57 -36.64 25.12 0.31
CA SER A 57 -37.26 25.64 1.54
C SER A 57 -36.79 27.07 1.86
N LEU A 58 -37.58 27.79 2.66
CA LEU A 58 -37.25 29.13 3.16
C LEU A 58 -35.88 29.23 3.85
N LEU A 59 -35.38 28.13 4.42
CA LEU A 59 -34.07 28.07 5.06
C LEU A 59 -32.92 28.19 4.05
N SER A 60 -33.08 27.63 2.85
CA SER A 60 -32.10 27.76 1.75
C SER A 60 -32.08 29.18 1.17
N LEU A 61 -33.21 29.89 1.19
CA LEU A 61 -33.28 31.28 0.73
C LEU A 61 -32.57 32.24 1.71
N LEU A 62 -32.70 32.01 3.02
CA LEU A 62 -32.02 32.79 4.06
C LEU A 62 -30.49 32.65 4.00
N LEU A 63 -29.97 31.45 3.72
CA LEU A 63 -28.53 31.21 3.57
C LEU A 63 -27.91 31.94 2.36
N LEU A 64 -28.66 32.09 1.25
CA LEU A 64 -28.21 32.85 0.08
C LEU A 64 -28.08 34.35 0.37
N VAL A 65 -29.00 34.93 1.16
CA VAL A 65 -28.93 36.35 1.54
C VAL A 65 -27.75 36.64 2.48
N ALA A 66 -27.47 35.74 3.43
CA ALA A 66 -26.32 35.88 4.33
C ALA A 66 -24.97 35.82 3.59
N GLY A 67 -24.85 34.97 2.55
CA GLY A 67 -23.65 34.89 1.71
C GLY A 67 -23.39 36.16 0.89
N ALA A 68 -24.44 36.78 0.34
CA ALA A 68 -24.33 38.00 -0.45
C ALA A 68 -23.79 39.20 0.37
N ILE A 69 -24.20 39.33 1.64
CA ILE A 69 -23.76 40.40 2.53
C ILE A 69 -22.24 40.33 2.79
N TRP A 70 -21.69 39.13 3.00
CA TRP A 70 -20.25 38.95 3.20
C TRP A 70 -19.41 39.32 1.98
N ILE A 71 -19.90 39.07 0.77
CA ILE A 71 -19.21 39.45 -0.48
C ILE A 71 -19.14 40.98 -0.62
N VAL A 72 -20.22 41.70 -0.30
CA VAL A 72 -20.25 43.17 -0.34
C VAL A 72 -19.29 43.78 0.70
N VAL A 73 -19.25 43.22 1.93
CA VAL A 73 -18.30 43.67 2.97
C VAL A 73 -16.84 43.40 2.58
N ALA A 74 -16.55 42.28 1.92
CA ALA A 74 -15.22 41.97 1.41
C ALA A 74 -14.79 42.95 0.30
N MET A 75 -15.68 43.29 -0.65
CA MET A 75 -15.37 44.26 -1.70
C MET A 75 -15.20 45.68 -1.19
N LEU A 76 -15.97 46.11 -0.18
CA LEU A 76 -15.77 47.42 0.46
C LEU A 76 -14.45 47.53 1.22
N LYS A 77 -13.88 46.43 1.73
CA LYS A 77 -12.54 46.42 2.34
C LYS A 77 -11.37 46.32 1.36
N LEU A 78 -11.62 45.98 0.09
CA LEU A 78 -10.60 45.91 -0.95
C LEU A 78 -10.51 47.18 -1.82
N GLY A 79 -11.43 48.14 -1.63
CA GLY A 79 -11.46 49.40 -2.39
C GLY A 79 -10.56 50.53 -1.86
N ASP A 80 -9.92 50.35 -0.70
CA ASP A 80 -9.34 51.46 0.08
C ASP A 80 -7.80 51.43 0.11
N SER A 81 -7.17 51.18 -1.04
CA SER A 81 -5.71 51.20 -1.21
C SER A 81 -5.33 51.57 -2.65
N ALA A 82 -5.56 52.83 -3.02
CA ALA A 82 -5.07 53.42 -4.26
C ALA A 82 -4.14 54.60 -3.95
N GLY A 83 -2.93 54.56 -4.52
CA GLY A 83 -2.03 55.71 -4.64
C GLY A 83 -0.80 55.70 -3.74
N ILE A 84 0.34 55.24 -4.28
CA ILE A 84 1.54 56.09 -4.43
C ILE A 84 2.12 55.81 -5.83
N GLU A 85 2.42 56.88 -6.57
CA GLU A 85 3.05 56.85 -7.90
C GLU A 85 4.59 56.77 -7.80
N GLY A 86 5.25 56.32 -8.87
CA GLY A 86 6.68 56.63 -9.10
C GLY A 86 7.56 55.43 -9.44
N ILE A 87 7.69 55.12 -10.73
CA ILE A 87 8.78 54.29 -11.28
C ILE A 87 9.45 55.05 -12.43
N PRO A 88 10.73 55.41 -12.30
CA PRO A 88 11.64 55.62 -13.43
C PRO A 88 12.46 54.34 -13.73
N PRO A 89 12.99 54.18 -14.96
CA PRO A 89 13.47 52.89 -15.47
C PRO A 89 14.97 52.61 -15.20
N ALA A 90 15.38 51.39 -15.58
CA ALA A 90 16.70 50.80 -15.35
C ALA A 90 17.90 51.58 -15.92
N ALA A 91 19.05 51.42 -15.24
CA ALA A 91 20.38 51.71 -15.75
C ALA A 91 21.38 50.63 -15.26
N ILE A 92 22.55 50.57 -15.91
CA ILE A 92 23.53 49.48 -15.86
C ILE A 92 24.83 50.00 -15.20
N ASP A 93 25.71 49.06 -14.83
CA ASP A 93 27.15 49.19 -14.51
C ASP A 93 27.66 49.53 -13.08
N GLU A 94 28.45 48.56 -12.60
CA GLU A 94 29.80 48.64 -11.99
C GLU A 94 30.15 49.27 -10.61
N ILE A 95 30.86 48.41 -9.85
CA ILE A 95 32.08 48.68 -9.03
C ILE A 95 31.95 49.15 -7.56
N ALA A 96 32.13 48.14 -6.68
CA ALA A 96 33.07 48.03 -5.55
C ALA A 96 32.79 48.59 -4.13
N GLN A 97 33.32 47.81 -3.16
CA GLN A 97 33.62 48.11 -1.74
C GLN A 97 32.39 48.27 -0.79
N ASP A 98 32.38 47.77 0.45
CA ASP A 98 33.33 46.96 1.24
C ASP A 98 32.55 46.22 2.38
N SER A 99 33.20 45.29 3.09
CA SER A 99 32.77 44.54 4.28
C SER A 99 31.64 43.49 4.09
N GLY A 100 31.69 42.32 4.72
CA GLY A 100 32.77 41.71 5.50
C GLY A 100 32.34 40.41 6.19
N VAL A 101 33.24 39.43 6.25
CA VAL A 101 33.15 38.16 7.01
C VAL A 101 32.06 37.16 6.54
N ALA A 102 32.49 36.20 5.73
CA ALA A 102 31.78 34.94 5.51
C ALA A 102 32.31 33.83 6.44
N LEU A 103 31.50 32.78 6.64
CA LEU A 103 31.80 31.61 7.47
C LEU A 103 32.77 30.64 6.77
N PRO A 104 33.54 29.81 7.52
CA PRO A 104 34.44 28.83 6.93
C PRO A 104 33.73 27.52 6.52
N ASP A 105 33.88 27.13 5.26
CA ASP A 105 33.82 25.73 4.83
C ASP A 105 35.15 25.04 5.16
N VAL A 106 35.12 23.71 5.35
CA VAL A 106 36.31 22.90 5.69
C VAL A 106 36.29 21.61 4.89
N ASP A 107 37.35 21.36 4.09
CA ASP A 107 37.83 20.02 3.73
C ASP A 107 39.28 20.08 3.23
N GLU A 108 40.20 19.45 4.00
CA GLU A 108 41.42 18.73 3.56
C GLU A 108 42.58 19.42 2.78
N PRO A 109 43.76 18.78 2.56
CA PRO A 109 44.61 18.07 3.55
C PRO A 109 46.15 18.31 3.42
N VAL A 110 46.92 18.26 4.53
CA VAL A 110 48.41 18.10 4.64
C VAL A 110 48.75 17.53 6.05
N GLY A 111 49.76 16.69 6.34
CA GLY A 111 50.79 16.01 5.53
C GLY A 111 51.77 15.13 6.38
N SER A 112 52.99 14.91 5.89
CA SER A 112 54.13 14.11 6.42
C SER A 112 54.90 14.76 7.61
N ASP A 113 55.61 14.05 8.49
CA ASP A 113 56.92 13.38 8.27
C ASP A 113 57.29 12.30 9.35
N ALA A 114 58.52 11.76 9.30
CA ALA A 114 58.90 10.37 9.63
C ALA A 114 59.64 10.10 10.97
N ASP A 115 60.14 8.84 11.09
CA ASP A 115 61.26 8.32 11.92
C ASP A 115 61.02 7.94 13.41
N GLU A 116 61.58 6.85 13.99
CA GLU A 116 62.42 5.74 13.44
C GLU A 116 62.57 4.53 14.44
N GLN A 117 62.75 3.30 13.89
CA GLN A 117 63.48 2.08 14.36
C GLN A 117 63.01 0.98 15.36
N THR A 118 63.35 -0.26 14.94
CA THR A 118 63.65 -1.53 15.68
C THR A 118 62.52 -2.28 16.41
N SER A 119 62.40 -3.62 16.42
CA SER A 119 62.96 -4.77 15.65
C SER A 119 62.12 -6.05 16.02
N ALA A 120 62.21 -7.26 15.45
CA ALA A 120 63.15 -7.90 14.51
C ALA A 120 62.42 -8.96 13.61
N SER A 121 63.06 -10.09 13.27
CA SER A 121 62.59 -11.23 12.43
C SER A 121 63.27 -12.55 12.93
N PRO A 122 63.18 -13.76 12.30
CA PRO A 122 62.36 -14.24 11.17
C PRO A 122 61.75 -15.67 11.36
N GLY A 123 61.09 -16.19 10.32
CA GLY A 123 60.80 -17.62 10.11
C GLY A 123 60.31 -17.91 8.68
N GLU A 124 61.14 -18.55 7.86
CA GLU A 124 60.91 -18.87 6.43
C GLU A 124 59.99 -20.08 6.22
N ILE A 125 59.28 -20.15 5.08
CA ILE A 125 59.26 -21.31 4.13
C ILE A 125 59.00 -20.80 2.68
N GLU A 126 59.75 -21.39 1.74
CA GLU A 126 59.80 -21.36 0.26
C GLU A 126 58.50 -21.87 -0.45
N ASP A 127 58.30 -21.92 -1.78
CA ASP A 127 58.76 -21.22 -3.01
C ASP A 127 57.90 -21.79 -4.19
N GLU A 128 58.23 -21.45 -5.45
CA GLU A 128 57.79 -21.97 -6.76
C GLU A 128 56.67 -21.22 -7.52
N ALA A 129 57.09 -20.64 -8.65
CA ALA A 129 56.26 -20.08 -9.72
C ALA A 129 56.95 -20.29 -11.09
N GLN A 130 56.20 -20.60 -12.16
CA GLN A 130 56.51 -20.40 -13.60
C GLN A 130 55.45 -21.13 -14.49
N PRO A 131 55.35 -20.91 -15.82
CA PRO A 131 55.26 -19.65 -16.59
C PRO A 131 54.10 -19.68 -17.65
N PRO A 132 53.86 -18.62 -18.44
CA PRO A 132 52.80 -18.59 -19.49
C PRO A 132 53.30 -18.64 -20.96
N ALA A 133 52.32 -18.70 -21.90
CA ALA A 133 52.41 -18.53 -23.38
C ALA A 133 52.66 -19.83 -24.21
N PRO A 134 52.33 -19.89 -25.53
CA PRO A 134 51.93 -18.80 -26.45
C PRO A 134 50.66 -19.05 -27.31
N ALA A 135 50.38 -18.10 -28.22
CA ALA A 135 49.28 -18.10 -29.18
C ALA A 135 49.66 -18.70 -30.55
N SER A 136 48.65 -18.95 -31.40
CA SER A 136 48.78 -19.25 -32.83
C SER A 136 47.61 -18.66 -33.62
N ALA A 137 47.87 -18.18 -34.84
CA ALA A 137 46.89 -17.62 -35.76
C ALA A 137 46.99 -18.28 -37.15
N ASP A 138 45.85 -18.39 -37.84
CA ASP A 138 45.66 -18.50 -39.30
C ASP A 138 44.13 -18.31 -39.51
N GLU A 139 43.65 -17.24 -40.15
CA GLU A 139 43.59 -16.94 -41.60
C GLU A 139 42.34 -17.51 -42.33
N GLY A 140 41.62 -16.59 -42.98
CA GLY A 140 40.86 -16.86 -44.22
C GLY A 140 39.50 -17.56 -44.13
N GLU A 141 38.41 -16.79 -44.16
CA GLU A 141 37.64 -16.60 -45.42
C GLU A 141 36.56 -15.52 -45.22
N ALA A 142 36.42 -14.63 -46.22
CA ALA A 142 35.31 -13.67 -46.31
C ALA A 142 34.35 -14.16 -47.40
N LEU A 143 33.03 -13.94 -47.25
CA LEU A 143 32.11 -13.70 -48.37
C LEU A 143 30.66 -13.36 -47.91
N VAL A 144 30.06 -12.41 -48.66
CA VAL A 144 28.64 -12.02 -48.77
C VAL A 144 27.96 -11.28 -47.60
N ASP A 145 27.80 -9.97 -47.76
CA ASP A 145 26.68 -9.19 -47.19
C ASP A 145 25.36 -9.58 -47.87
N ASP A 146 24.35 -9.99 -47.11
CA ASP A 146 22.96 -10.15 -47.57
C ASP A 146 22.01 -9.34 -46.65
N PRO A 147 21.62 -8.12 -47.05
CA PRO A 147 20.90 -7.19 -46.19
C PRO A 147 19.37 -7.36 -46.23
N GLU A 148 18.83 -8.58 -46.33
CA GLU A 148 17.37 -8.77 -46.30
C GLU A 148 16.91 -10.08 -45.63
N ARG A 149 17.23 -10.25 -44.33
CA ARG A 149 16.56 -11.26 -43.49
C ARG A 149 16.06 -10.73 -42.15
N SER A 150 14.86 -10.15 -42.19
CA SER A 150 13.99 -10.03 -41.03
C SER A 150 13.49 -11.43 -40.61
N SER A 151 13.97 -11.94 -39.48
CA SER A 151 13.47 -13.20 -38.89
C SER A 151 13.12 -13.02 -37.42
N GLU A 152 11.83 -12.73 -37.21
CA GLU A 152 10.93 -13.12 -36.11
C GLU A 152 11.38 -12.93 -34.63
N PRO A 153 10.51 -12.36 -33.76
CA PRO A 153 10.79 -12.29 -32.32
C PRO A 153 10.68 -13.67 -31.67
N GLU A 154 11.66 -14.02 -30.82
CA GLU A 154 11.68 -15.31 -30.11
C GLU A 154 10.38 -15.56 -29.32
N VAL A 155 9.84 -16.76 -29.52
CA VAL A 155 8.60 -17.19 -28.89
C VAL A 155 8.87 -17.65 -27.45
N GLY A 156 8.65 -16.73 -26.51
CA GLY A 156 8.06 -17.03 -25.21
C GLY A 156 8.85 -17.89 -24.22
N THR A 157 9.86 -17.31 -23.57
CA THR A 157 10.33 -17.80 -22.26
C THR A 157 9.29 -17.48 -21.17
N PRO A 158 8.84 -18.45 -20.33
CA PRO A 158 7.83 -18.22 -19.30
C PRO A 158 8.21 -17.07 -18.36
N GLY A 159 7.30 -16.09 -18.20
CA GLY A 159 7.46 -14.93 -17.31
C GLY A 159 7.42 -15.23 -15.81
N SER A 160 7.71 -16.46 -15.40
CA SER A 160 7.76 -16.90 -13.99
C SER A 160 9.10 -17.53 -13.58
N GLU A 161 10.02 -17.77 -14.52
CA GLU A 161 11.39 -18.25 -14.24
C GLU A 161 12.45 -17.15 -14.42
N ARG A 162 12.08 -16.06 -15.10
CA ARG A 162 12.82 -14.80 -14.94
C ARG A 162 12.57 -14.30 -13.53
N GLY A 163 13.54 -14.55 -12.65
CA GLY A 163 13.70 -13.76 -11.44
C GLY A 163 13.71 -12.26 -11.77
N PRO A 164 13.48 -11.39 -10.76
CA PRO A 164 13.42 -9.95 -10.96
C PRO A 164 14.63 -9.47 -11.80
N PRO A 165 14.40 -8.70 -12.88
CA PRO A 165 15.43 -8.37 -13.87
C PRO A 165 16.67 -7.72 -13.23
N GLU A 166 17.82 -7.89 -13.86
CA GLU A 166 19.11 -7.39 -13.36
C GLU A 166 19.00 -5.93 -12.87
N GLY A 167 19.49 -5.67 -11.65
CA GLY A 167 19.39 -4.37 -11.00
C GLY A 167 18.02 -4.01 -10.40
N SER A 168 17.08 -4.96 -10.27
CA SER A 168 15.87 -4.77 -9.47
C SER A 168 16.19 -4.63 -7.97
N LEU A 169 15.58 -3.65 -7.30
CA LEU A 169 15.71 -3.47 -5.84
C LEU A 169 15.13 -4.62 -5.01
N LEU A 170 14.36 -5.51 -5.65
CA LEU A 170 13.80 -6.72 -5.02
C LEU A 170 14.62 -7.98 -5.31
N ALA A 171 15.62 -7.92 -6.20
CA ALA A 171 16.40 -9.09 -6.59
C ALA A 171 17.24 -9.63 -5.43
N GLY A 172 17.19 -10.96 -5.23
CA GLY A 172 17.91 -11.67 -4.18
C GLY A 172 17.40 -11.42 -2.75
N LYS A 173 16.40 -10.56 -2.53
CA LYS A 173 15.91 -10.23 -1.19
C LYS A 173 15.12 -11.37 -0.57
N VAL A 174 15.53 -11.79 0.62
CA VAL A 174 14.80 -12.70 1.49
C VAL A 174 13.87 -11.90 2.39
N TRP A 175 12.57 -12.18 2.32
CA TRP A 175 11.59 -11.58 3.22
C TRP A 175 11.44 -12.41 4.50
N PRO A 176 11.37 -11.79 5.70
CA PRO A 176 11.39 -10.34 5.96
C PRO A 176 12.77 -9.67 6.08
N GLN A 177 13.85 -10.45 6.15
CA GLN A 177 15.16 -10.01 6.64
C GLN A 177 15.76 -8.82 5.88
N ASP A 178 15.65 -8.81 4.56
CA ASP A 178 16.33 -7.82 3.71
C ASP A 178 15.52 -6.51 3.50
N TYR A 179 14.40 -6.36 4.21
CA TYR A 179 13.52 -5.20 4.13
C TYR A 179 13.70 -4.29 5.36
N VAL A 180 14.77 -3.49 5.31
CA VAL A 180 15.16 -2.59 6.41
C VAL A 180 14.30 -1.34 6.44
N ALA A 181 13.52 -1.17 7.52
CA ALA A 181 12.73 0.03 7.78
C ALA A 181 13.63 1.19 8.27
N PRO A 182 13.49 2.43 7.77
CA PRO A 182 14.26 3.55 8.29
C PRO A 182 14.02 3.81 9.78
N GLU A 183 15.09 4.18 10.48
CA GLU A 183 15.11 4.42 11.93
C GLU A 183 14.36 5.71 12.33
N VAL A 184 14.18 6.66 11.41
CA VAL A 184 13.53 7.95 11.65
C VAL A 184 12.61 8.30 10.49
N VAL A 185 11.35 8.68 10.78
CA VAL A 185 10.40 9.21 9.77
C VAL A 185 10.13 10.67 10.05
N HIS A 186 10.19 11.47 8.98
CA HIS A 186 9.92 12.90 9.02
C HIS A 186 8.61 13.21 8.29
N TYR A 187 7.80 14.10 8.85
CA TYR A 187 6.72 14.78 8.16
C TYR A 187 7.19 16.17 7.70
N THR A 188 6.97 16.48 6.42
CA THR A 188 7.26 17.80 5.85
C THR A 188 5.99 18.66 5.89
N ILE A 189 6.06 19.80 6.60
CA ILE A 189 4.93 20.74 6.74
C ILE A 189 4.55 21.33 5.38
N LYS A 190 3.28 21.17 4.97
CA LYS A 190 2.82 21.54 3.61
C LYS A 190 2.34 22.99 3.46
N ARG A 191 1.78 23.61 4.51
CA ARG A 191 1.11 24.93 4.44
C ARG A 191 1.36 25.81 5.68
N GLY A 192 2.46 25.59 6.38
CA GLY A 192 2.71 26.15 7.71
C GLY A 192 1.96 25.40 8.83
N GLY A 193 2.10 25.86 10.07
CA GLY A 193 1.46 25.28 11.26
C GLY A 193 2.45 24.97 12.39
N SER A 194 2.05 24.18 13.38
CA SER A 194 2.86 23.87 14.55
C SER A 194 3.01 22.36 14.80
N MET A 195 3.94 21.96 15.67
CA MET A 195 4.09 20.53 16.04
C MET A 195 2.82 19.96 16.65
N LYS A 196 2.03 20.77 17.37
CA LYS A 196 0.70 20.40 17.88
C LYS A 196 -0.23 19.87 16.78
N VAL A 197 -0.22 20.53 15.62
CA VAL A 197 -1.01 20.13 14.45
C VAL A 197 -0.50 18.80 13.91
N VAL A 198 0.83 18.63 13.81
CA VAL A 198 1.45 17.37 13.35
C VAL A 198 1.12 16.21 14.29
N ALA A 199 1.27 16.39 15.61
CA ALA A 199 0.91 15.38 16.61
C ALA A 199 -0.57 14.98 16.51
N ASN A 200 -1.48 15.95 16.40
CA ASN A 200 -2.91 15.71 16.26
C ASN A 200 -3.27 14.98 14.95
N LEU A 201 -2.55 15.26 13.85
CA LEU A 201 -2.73 14.59 12.55
C LEU A 201 -2.33 13.11 12.59
N TYR A 202 -1.25 12.79 13.31
CA TYR A 202 -0.69 11.43 13.44
C TYR A 202 -1.27 10.63 14.61
N LYS A 203 -1.93 11.29 15.58
CA LYS A 203 -2.34 10.75 16.91
C LYS A 203 -1.14 10.30 17.76
N ILE A 204 -0.15 11.18 17.82
CA ILE A 204 1.00 11.12 18.74
C ILE A 204 0.67 12.04 19.93
N PHE A 205 1.03 11.67 21.15
CA PHE A 205 0.84 12.56 22.31
C PHE A 205 1.79 13.76 22.24
N HIS A 206 1.40 14.89 22.82
CA HIS A 206 2.20 16.13 22.71
C HIS A 206 3.60 15.96 23.33
N HIS A 207 3.70 15.31 24.49
CA HIS A 207 4.99 14.99 25.12
C HIS A 207 5.87 14.05 24.27
N GLU A 208 5.27 13.15 23.48
CA GLU A 208 6.02 12.28 22.57
C GLU A 208 6.61 13.08 21.40
N ILE A 209 5.83 13.97 20.75
CA ILE A 209 6.36 14.75 19.63
C ILE A 209 7.43 15.76 20.08
N GLU A 210 7.30 16.31 21.29
CA GLU A 210 8.32 17.17 21.91
C GLU A 210 9.61 16.38 22.18
N ALA A 211 9.51 15.15 22.71
CA ALA A 211 10.67 14.26 22.90
C ALA A 211 11.34 13.84 21.57
N LEU A 212 10.55 13.71 20.48
CA LEU A 212 11.08 13.46 19.13
C LEU A 212 11.76 14.69 18.50
N ASN A 213 11.42 15.92 18.95
CA ASN A 213 11.87 17.18 18.36
C ASN A 213 12.36 18.18 19.43
N PRO A 214 13.43 17.84 20.19
CA PRO A 214 13.90 18.67 21.29
C PRO A 214 14.28 20.08 20.83
N GLY A 215 13.91 21.09 21.62
CA GLY A 215 14.17 22.51 21.32
C GLY A 215 13.14 23.18 20.40
N VAL A 216 12.17 22.44 19.87
CA VAL A 216 11.01 23.02 19.16
C VAL A 216 9.83 23.08 20.13
N SER A 217 9.24 24.27 20.32
CA SER A 217 8.03 24.43 21.15
C SER A 217 6.79 23.92 20.40
N LEU A 218 5.89 23.23 21.11
CA LEU A 218 4.70 22.58 20.57
C LEU A 218 3.79 23.52 19.75
N ASP A 219 3.59 24.74 20.25
CA ASP A 219 2.73 25.80 19.68
C ASP A 219 3.50 26.81 18.81
N ARG A 220 4.82 26.64 18.61
CA ARG A 220 5.61 27.48 17.70
C ARG A 220 5.07 27.37 16.28
N ASP A 221 4.90 28.50 15.60
CA ASP A 221 4.63 28.51 14.17
C ASP A 221 5.88 28.13 13.36
N LEU A 222 5.68 27.26 12.37
CA LEU A 222 6.72 26.65 11.56
C LEU A 222 6.36 26.83 10.09
N PRO A 223 7.29 27.32 9.24
CA PRO A 223 6.99 27.54 7.83
C PRO A 223 6.78 26.22 7.06
N PRO A 224 6.17 26.29 5.86
CA PRO A 224 6.22 25.19 4.90
C PRO A 224 7.65 24.65 4.69
N ALA A 225 7.75 23.39 4.24
CA ALA A 225 8.99 22.64 4.08
C ALA A 225 9.78 22.30 5.36
N THR A 226 9.37 22.80 6.54
CA THR A 226 9.93 22.34 7.83
C THR A 226 9.71 20.83 7.99
N LYS A 227 10.77 20.09 8.34
CA LYS A 227 10.71 18.66 8.66
C LYS A 227 10.55 18.47 10.18
N ILE A 228 9.57 17.67 10.58
CA ILE A 228 9.29 17.28 11.96
C ILE A 228 9.41 15.76 12.08
N VAL A 229 10.16 15.27 13.06
CA VAL A 229 10.26 13.84 13.35
C VAL A 229 8.93 13.37 13.94
N VAL A 230 8.28 12.41 13.28
CA VAL A 230 7.01 11.81 13.71
C VAL A 230 7.15 10.35 14.16
N TYR A 231 8.32 9.76 13.93
CA TYR A 231 8.68 8.45 14.44
C TYR A 231 10.21 8.38 14.56
N LYS A 232 10.68 7.78 15.65
CA LYS A 232 12.05 7.31 15.84
C LYS A 232 11.96 5.92 16.44
N HIS A 233 12.66 4.96 15.85
CA HIS A 233 12.72 3.61 16.40
C HIS A 233 13.44 3.63 17.76
N THR A 234 12.86 2.93 18.73
CA THR A 234 13.51 2.66 20.02
C THR A 234 14.34 1.38 19.89
N PRO A 235 15.67 1.41 20.06
CA PRO A 235 16.51 0.22 19.99
C PRO A 235 16.02 -0.88 20.94
N GLY A 236 15.85 -2.10 20.43
CA GLY A 236 15.30 -3.23 21.17
C GLY A 236 13.77 -3.24 21.31
N GLY A 237 13.06 -2.24 20.79
CA GLY A 237 11.60 -2.25 20.70
C GLY A 237 11.10 -3.19 19.61
N SER A 238 10.04 -3.95 19.88
CA SER A 238 9.34 -4.75 18.87
C SER A 238 8.53 -3.87 17.91
N SER A 239 8.09 -4.46 16.79
CA SER A 239 7.04 -3.91 15.92
C SER A 239 6.22 -5.09 15.43
N GLU A 240 4.99 -5.21 15.91
CA GLU A 240 4.26 -6.48 15.89
C GLU A 240 2.79 -6.32 15.51
N SER A 241 2.35 -7.13 14.56
CA SER A 241 0.94 -7.37 14.30
C SER A 241 0.33 -8.29 15.35
N VAL A 242 -0.72 -7.85 16.03
CA VAL A 242 -1.38 -8.62 17.10
C VAL A 242 -2.73 -9.16 16.62
N ASN A 243 -2.94 -10.47 16.77
CA ASN A 243 -4.14 -11.22 16.40
C ASN A 243 -4.49 -11.10 14.90
N PHE A 244 -5.77 -11.00 14.54
CA PHE A 244 -6.21 -11.04 13.15
C PHE A 244 -6.34 -9.63 12.52
N PRO A 245 -6.13 -9.47 11.21
CA PRO A 245 -6.30 -8.19 10.51
C PRO A 245 -7.70 -7.54 10.66
N GLY A 246 -8.73 -8.33 10.98
CA GLY A 246 -10.11 -7.89 11.20
C GLY A 246 -10.59 -7.86 12.65
N ASP A 247 -9.72 -8.21 13.59
CA ASP A 247 -9.96 -8.20 15.04
C ASP A 247 -8.58 -8.29 15.72
N GLY A 248 -7.91 -7.14 15.85
CA GLY A 248 -6.48 -7.12 16.18
C GLY A 248 -5.95 -5.75 16.54
N GLY A 249 -4.67 -5.72 16.88
CA GLY A 249 -3.93 -4.55 17.32
C GLY A 249 -2.57 -4.45 16.65
N LEU A 250 -1.90 -3.33 16.88
CA LEU A 250 -0.57 -3.05 16.34
C LEU A 250 0.31 -2.46 17.43
N GLU A 251 1.46 -3.09 17.68
CA GLU A 251 2.46 -2.59 18.63
C GLU A 251 3.72 -2.15 17.90
N GLY A 252 4.44 -1.15 18.44
CA GLY A 252 5.64 -0.60 17.82
C GLY A 252 5.41 -0.06 16.41
N ALA A 253 4.25 0.56 16.18
CA ALA A 253 3.82 1.01 14.87
C ALA A 253 4.76 2.05 14.25
N MET A 254 4.95 1.94 12.94
CA MET A 254 5.68 2.88 12.12
C MET A 254 4.72 3.56 11.13
N PRO A 255 4.80 4.89 10.92
CA PRO A 255 4.00 5.55 9.91
C PRO A 255 4.59 5.32 8.53
N MET A 256 3.74 5.28 7.50
CA MET A 256 4.18 5.15 6.12
C MET A 256 5.13 6.29 5.73
N VAL A 257 6.22 5.93 5.05
CA VAL A 257 7.23 6.87 4.59
C VAL A 257 6.83 7.54 3.28
N ASP A 258 7.08 8.84 3.17
CA ASP A 258 7.05 9.52 1.87
C ASP A 258 8.24 9.07 1.01
N GLY A 259 8.23 9.36 -0.29
CA GLY A 259 9.32 9.01 -1.20
C GLY A 259 8.88 8.74 -2.65
N PRO A 260 9.79 8.25 -3.51
CA PRO A 260 9.53 8.12 -4.93
C PRO A 260 8.51 7.02 -5.23
N GLY A 261 7.80 7.18 -6.35
CA GLY A 261 6.84 6.21 -6.87
C GLY A 261 5.49 6.18 -6.17
N ARG A 262 5.26 7.07 -5.21
CA ARG A 262 4.02 7.10 -4.41
C ARG A 262 3.52 8.52 -4.12
N VAL A 263 2.24 8.62 -3.77
CA VAL A 263 1.64 9.82 -3.16
C VAL A 263 0.80 9.37 -1.98
N ILE A 264 1.12 9.86 -0.78
CA ILE A 264 0.37 9.56 0.43
C ILE A 264 -0.99 10.30 0.39
N LYS A 265 -2.09 9.54 0.37
CA LYS A 265 -3.48 10.04 0.31
C LYS A 265 -4.32 9.67 1.54
N HIS A 266 -3.85 8.81 2.45
CA HIS A 266 -4.50 8.64 3.76
C HIS A 266 -4.38 9.87 4.65
N ILE A 267 -5.27 9.96 5.64
CA ILE A 267 -5.08 10.88 6.78
C ILE A 267 -4.00 10.27 7.68
N PRO A 268 -2.99 11.02 8.18
CA PRO A 268 -1.78 10.41 8.77
C PRO A 268 -2.04 9.42 9.94
N TRP A 269 -3.05 9.64 10.77
CA TRP A 269 -3.43 8.70 11.82
C TRP A 269 -3.97 7.34 11.34
N LYS A 270 -4.29 7.20 10.04
CA LYS A 270 -4.61 5.93 9.37
C LYS A 270 -3.42 5.35 8.59
N GLY A 271 -2.23 5.92 8.74
CA GLY A 271 -1.04 5.60 7.97
C GLY A 271 -0.04 4.69 8.67
N TRP A 272 -0.45 3.96 9.71
CA TRP A 272 0.45 3.18 10.57
C TRP A 272 0.47 1.70 10.20
N ALA A 273 1.63 1.06 10.28
CA ALA A 273 1.80 -0.37 10.02
C ALA A 273 3.00 -0.93 10.79
N THR A 274 3.25 -2.25 10.69
CA THR A 274 4.49 -2.84 11.23
C THR A 274 5.70 -2.35 10.44
N ARG A 275 6.87 -2.25 11.07
CA ARG A 275 8.12 -1.81 10.41
C ARG A 275 8.38 -2.60 9.13
N THR A 276 8.22 -3.92 9.18
CA THR A 276 8.39 -4.82 8.02
C THR A 276 7.42 -4.48 6.89
N THR A 277 6.15 -4.21 7.21
CA THR A 277 5.14 -3.80 6.21
C THR A 277 5.52 -2.49 5.54
N VAL A 278 5.93 -1.48 6.30
CA VAL A 278 6.38 -0.18 5.76
C VAL A 278 7.63 -0.34 4.89
N ALA A 279 8.62 -1.13 5.33
CA ALA A 279 9.86 -1.35 4.58
C ALA A 279 9.63 -2.12 3.27
N THR A 280 8.79 -3.16 3.30
CA THR A 280 8.45 -3.94 2.12
C THR A 280 7.71 -3.07 1.10
N LEU A 281 6.75 -2.27 1.56
CA LEU A 281 6.00 -1.36 0.68
C LEU A 281 6.88 -0.22 0.14
N ASP A 282 7.81 0.32 0.94
CA ASP A 282 8.79 1.31 0.47
C ASP A 282 9.65 0.73 -0.66
N ALA A 283 10.19 -0.47 -0.49
CA ALA A 283 11.01 -1.14 -1.51
C ALA A 283 10.23 -1.36 -2.82
N VAL A 284 8.98 -1.85 -2.76
CA VAL A 284 8.11 -2.02 -3.93
C VAL A 284 7.86 -0.68 -4.64
N LEU A 285 7.58 0.39 -3.90
CA LEU A 285 7.23 1.69 -4.47
C LEU A 285 8.47 2.45 -5.00
N ARG A 286 9.65 2.23 -4.44
CA ARG A 286 10.93 2.67 -5.03
C ARG A 286 11.22 1.93 -6.34
N GLU A 287 11.02 0.62 -6.36
CA GLU A 287 11.20 -0.18 -7.58
C GLU A 287 10.19 0.21 -8.66
N TRP A 288 8.94 0.53 -8.28
CA TRP A 288 7.94 1.13 -9.18
C TRP A 288 8.46 2.44 -9.81
N ALA A 289 8.99 3.36 -9.00
CA ALA A 289 9.56 4.61 -9.51
C ALA A 289 10.74 4.37 -10.47
N ARG A 290 11.58 3.37 -10.17
CA ARG A 290 12.76 3.01 -10.96
C ARG A 290 12.38 2.37 -12.29
N ARG A 291 11.42 1.44 -12.32
CA ARG A 291 10.93 0.79 -13.55
C ARG A 291 10.03 1.72 -14.39
N PHE A 292 9.30 2.64 -13.76
CA PHE A 292 8.27 3.46 -14.41
C PHE A 292 8.39 4.97 -14.13
N PRO A 293 9.57 5.61 -14.33
CA PRO A 293 9.82 7.00 -13.92
C PRO A 293 8.95 8.04 -14.65
N SER A 294 8.42 7.69 -15.83
CA SER A 294 7.54 8.52 -16.64
C SER A 294 6.04 8.17 -16.51
N ARG A 295 5.66 7.30 -15.56
CA ARG A 295 4.27 6.90 -15.31
C ARG A 295 3.72 7.56 -14.03
N GLN A 296 2.53 7.16 -13.62
CA GLN A 296 1.89 7.67 -12.41
C GLN A 296 2.56 7.10 -11.15
N PRO A 297 2.69 7.88 -10.06
CA PRO A 297 2.94 7.31 -8.74
C PRO A 297 1.71 6.53 -8.26
N ILE A 298 1.91 5.54 -7.39
CA ILE A 298 0.80 4.83 -6.74
C ILE A 298 0.28 5.65 -5.56
N LEU A 299 -1.04 5.87 -5.50
CA LEU A 299 -1.65 6.49 -4.33
C LEU A 299 -1.66 5.47 -3.17
N VAL A 300 -1.12 5.86 -2.02
CA VAL A 300 -1.15 5.03 -0.81
C VAL A 300 -2.28 5.53 0.09
N GLY A 301 -3.30 4.68 0.24
CA GLY A 301 -4.48 4.87 1.07
C GLY A 301 -4.26 4.34 2.48
N ASN A 302 -5.33 3.90 3.14
CA ASN A 302 -5.26 3.60 4.56
C ASN A 302 -4.41 2.35 4.81
N MET A 303 -3.66 2.41 5.90
CA MET A 303 -3.06 1.26 6.58
C MET A 303 -3.86 1.09 7.89
N SER A 304 -3.23 0.98 9.05
CA SER A 304 -3.89 0.90 10.36
C SER A 304 -3.85 2.24 11.14
N ALA A 305 -4.58 2.28 12.25
CA ALA A 305 -4.33 3.26 13.31
C ALA A 305 -3.06 2.90 14.12
N ARG A 306 -2.52 3.85 14.89
CA ARG A 306 -1.25 3.70 15.61
C ARG A 306 -1.19 2.48 16.54
N GLU A 307 -2.27 2.16 17.22
CA GLU A 307 -2.39 0.99 18.11
C GLU A 307 -3.19 -0.16 17.45
N GLY A 308 -3.53 -0.01 16.16
CA GLY A 308 -4.40 -0.92 15.44
C GLY A 308 -5.87 -0.73 15.81
N GLY A 309 -6.62 -1.83 15.93
CA GLY A 309 -8.03 -1.82 16.29
C GLY A 309 -8.98 -1.35 15.17
N ARG A 310 -10.27 -1.24 15.50
CA ARG A 310 -11.36 -1.08 14.53
C ARG A 310 -11.29 0.23 13.73
N LEU A 311 -10.95 0.14 12.44
CA LEU A 311 -10.76 1.29 11.56
C LEU A 311 -11.94 1.54 10.59
N LYS A 312 -13.04 2.15 11.05
CA LYS A 312 -14.19 2.45 10.16
C LYS A 312 -13.78 3.27 8.90
N PRO A 313 -14.34 2.97 7.71
CA PRO A 313 -15.37 1.96 7.43
C PRO A 313 -14.83 0.53 7.23
N HIS A 314 -13.51 0.32 7.24
CA HIS A 314 -12.90 -0.97 6.93
C HIS A 314 -13.29 -2.06 7.93
N SER A 315 -13.45 -3.28 7.41
CA SER A 315 -13.64 -4.48 8.22
C SER A 315 -12.32 -5.03 8.76
N SER A 316 -11.23 -4.84 8.01
CA SER A 316 -9.86 -5.17 8.40
C SER A 316 -9.04 -3.90 8.71
N HIS A 317 -7.75 -3.85 8.35
CA HIS A 317 -6.82 -2.77 8.70
C HIS A 317 -6.57 -2.60 10.20
N GLN A 318 -6.77 -3.64 11.02
CA GLN A 318 -6.67 -3.52 12.47
C GLN A 318 -5.29 -3.89 13.03
N SER A 319 -4.43 -4.58 12.29
CA SER A 319 -3.18 -5.12 12.83
C SER A 319 -1.89 -4.73 12.08
N GLY A 320 -1.90 -3.62 11.34
CA GLY A 320 -0.69 -3.07 10.68
C GLY A 320 -0.14 -3.86 9.51
N ARG A 321 -0.95 -4.75 8.92
CA ARG A 321 -0.59 -5.65 7.80
C ARG A 321 -1.40 -5.44 6.52
N ASP A 322 -2.33 -4.48 6.50
CA ASP A 322 -3.17 -4.16 5.34
C ASP A 322 -2.79 -2.77 4.78
N VAL A 323 -2.91 -2.58 3.47
CA VAL A 323 -2.79 -1.27 2.80
C VAL A 323 -3.69 -1.16 1.57
N ASP A 324 -4.34 -0.01 1.42
CA ASP A 324 -5.05 0.38 0.18
C ASP A 324 -4.08 1.01 -0.81
N LEU A 325 -4.04 0.54 -2.06
CA LEU A 325 -3.27 1.15 -3.15
C LEU A 325 -4.18 1.51 -4.33
N SER A 326 -3.94 2.62 -5.03
CA SER A 326 -4.68 2.90 -6.27
C SER A 326 -4.29 1.94 -7.38
N TYR A 327 -5.27 1.51 -8.18
CA TYR A 327 -4.98 0.95 -9.50
C TYR A 327 -4.21 1.96 -10.37
N PRO A 328 -3.22 1.49 -11.15
CA PRO A 328 -2.71 2.24 -12.30
C PRO A 328 -3.83 2.56 -13.31
N GLN A 329 -4.03 3.85 -13.55
CA GLN A 329 -5.06 4.40 -14.42
C GLN A 329 -4.48 4.76 -15.79
N ILE A 330 -5.28 4.69 -16.85
CA ILE A 330 -5.00 5.31 -18.15
C ILE A 330 -5.13 6.83 -17.94
N TRP A 331 -4.04 7.45 -17.53
CA TRP A 331 -4.00 8.84 -17.05
C TRP A 331 -3.36 9.77 -18.08
N ASP A 332 -4.17 10.67 -18.64
CA ASP A 332 -3.75 11.64 -19.65
C ASP A 332 -3.17 12.94 -19.08
N ARG A 333 -3.04 13.03 -17.74
CA ARG A 333 -2.52 14.17 -16.97
C ARG A 333 -3.33 15.47 -17.06
N LYS A 334 -4.54 15.47 -17.66
CA LYS A 334 -5.39 16.67 -17.66
C LYS A 334 -6.05 16.94 -16.31
N GLU A 335 -6.24 15.91 -15.51
CA GLU A 335 -6.84 15.95 -14.17
C GLU A 335 -5.85 15.46 -13.11
N GLU A 336 -6.02 15.90 -11.85
CA GLU A 336 -5.22 15.39 -10.73
C GLU A 336 -5.41 13.87 -10.57
N LEU A 337 -4.32 13.16 -10.31
CA LEU A 337 -4.36 11.75 -9.94
C LEU A 337 -5.04 11.58 -8.57
N ASN A 338 -6.15 10.86 -8.56
CA ASN A 338 -6.97 10.63 -7.37
C ASN A 338 -7.65 9.25 -7.43
N TRP A 339 -8.25 8.83 -6.32
CA TRP A 339 -9.04 7.60 -6.24
C TRP A 339 -10.18 7.61 -7.25
N ARG A 340 -10.37 6.51 -7.99
CA ARG A 340 -11.43 6.33 -9.00
C ARG A 340 -11.81 4.87 -9.09
N THR A 341 -13.11 4.59 -9.18
CA THR A 341 -13.61 3.28 -9.59
C THR A 341 -13.09 2.94 -10.99
N MET A 342 -12.48 1.77 -11.12
CA MET A 342 -11.94 1.28 -12.38
C MET A 342 -13.00 0.56 -13.22
N ASP A 343 -12.84 0.60 -14.53
CA ASP A 343 -13.63 -0.09 -15.52
C ASP A 343 -12.77 -0.49 -16.74
N SER A 344 -13.41 -0.95 -17.82
CA SER A 344 -12.72 -1.35 -19.04
C SER A 344 -12.05 -0.21 -19.82
N LYS A 345 -12.40 1.05 -19.53
CA LYS A 345 -11.96 2.26 -20.25
C LYS A 345 -10.81 2.98 -19.55
N ASN A 346 -10.75 2.92 -18.21
CA ASN A 346 -9.76 3.67 -17.42
C ASN A 346 -8.68 2.81 -16.73
N LEU A 347 -8.81 1.47 -16.65
CA LEU A 347 -7.79 0.61 -16.04
C LEU A 347 -6.58 0.40 -16.97
N ASP A 348 -5.38 0.81 -16.54
CA ASP A 348 -4.13 0.43 -17.20
C ASP A 348 -3.73 -0.97 -16.75
N ARG A 349 -4.09 -1.97 -17.58
CA ARG A 349 -3.94 -3.40 -17.26
C ARG A 349 -2.48 -3.85 -17.25
N GLU A 350 -1.63 -3.29 -18.11
CA GLU A 350 -0.20 -3.62 -18.16
C GLU A 350 0.53 -3.09 -16.93
N LEU A 351 0.26 -1.84 -16.56
CA LEU A 351 0.82 -1.25 -15.35
C LEU A 351 0.25 -1.89 -14.07
N THR A 352 -1.03 -2.28 -14.07
CA THR A 352 -1.63 -3.02 -12.95
C THR A 352 -0.96 -4.38 -12.77
N TRP A 353 -0.77 -5.16 -13.84
CA TRP A 353 -0.03 -6.42 -13.77
C TRP A 353 1.41 -6.22 -13.27
N SER A 354 2.08 -5.18 -13.75
CA SER A 354 3.45 -4.88 -13.31
C SER A 354 3.53 -4.52 -11.82
N LEU A 355 2.50 -3.89 -11.24
CA LEU A 355 2.41 -3.64 -9.80
C LEU A 355 2.14 -4.94 -9.01
N LEU A 356 1.25 -5.79 -9.52
CA LEU A 356 0.92 -7.10 -8.90
C LEU A 356 2.12 -8.05 -8.89
N GLU A 357 2.92 -8.05 -9.96
CA GLU A 357 4.19 -8.77 -10.04
C GLU A 357 5.19 -8.26 -9.02
N LEU A 358 5.46 -6.95 -8.93
CA LEU A 358 6.34 -6.38 -7.91
C LEU A 358 5.90 -6.73 -6.48
N LEU A 359 4.59 -6.71 -6.22
CA LEU A 359 4.03 -7.13 -4.93
C LEU A 359 4.30 -8.62 -4.66
N ARG A 360 4.09 -9.51 -5.63
CA ARG A 360 4.37 -10.95 -5.51
C ARG A 360 5.86 -11.27 -5.41
N GLU A 361 6.72 -10.56 -6.16
CA GLU A 361 8.19 -10.68 -6.16
C GLU A 361 8.77 -10.57 -4.73
N THR A 362 8.13 -9.80 -3.84
CA THR A 362 8.59 -9.68 -2.44
C THR A 362 8.52 -10.98 -1.62
N GLY A 363 7.70 -11.95 -2.02
CA GLY A 363 7.33 -13.10 -1.18
C GLY A 363 6.50 -12.76 0.07
N ALA A 364 6.28 -11.47 0.37
CA ALA A 364 5.68 -10.97 1.60
C ALA A 364 4.15 -10.98 1.61
N VAL A 365 3.52 -10.96 0.43
CA VAL A 365 2.07 -10.77 0.31
C VAL A 365 1.32 -12.05 0.67
N GLU A 366 0.35 -11.91 1.56
CA GLU A 366 -0.60 -12.94 1.94
C GLU A 366 -1.70 -13.02 0.87
N VAL A 367 -2.47 -11.94 0.69
CA VAL A 367 -3.64 -11.87 -0.22
C VAL A 367 -3.81 -10.45 -0.73
N ILE A 368 -4.40 -10.34 -1.92
CA ILE A 368 -4.79 -9.10 -2.57
C ILE A 368 -6.30 -9.16 -2.80
N PHE A 369 -7.06 -8.11 -2.46
CA PHE A 369 -8.49 -8.04 -2.81
C PHE A 369 -8.73 -7.05 -3.96
N ILE A 370 -9.39 -7.56 -5.01
CA ILE A 370 -9.71 -6.86 -6.27
C ILE A 370 -11.11 -7.28 -6.71
N ASP A 371 -11.94 -6.34 -7.17
CA ASP A 371 -13.28 -6.64 -7.67
C ASP A 371 -13.25 -7.65 -8.84
N SER A 372 -14.19 -8.61 -8.87
CA SER A 372 -14.19 -9.72 -9.82
C SER A 372 -14.33 -9.25 -11.27
N LYS A 373 -14.96 -8.08 -11.51
CA LYS A 373 -15.02 -7.46 -12.83
C LYS A 373 -13.65 -6.99 -13.30
N LEU A 374 -12.80 -6.52 -12.39
CA LEU A 374 -11.43 -6.11 -12.68
C LEU A 374 -10.50 -7.33 -12.82
N GLN A 375 -10.69 -8.38 -12.00
CA GLN A 375 -10.00 -9.66 -12.19
C GLN A 375 -10.22 -10.20 -13.62
N LYS A 376 -11.46 -10.16 -14.14
CA LYS A 376 -11.75 -10.52 -15.53
C LYS A 376 -10.93 -9.70 -16.53
N LEU A 377 -10.89 -8.37 -16.38
CA LEU A 377 -10.11 -7.50 -17.27
C LEU A 377 -8.62 -7.80 -17.24
N LEU A 378 -8.06 -8.15 -16.07
CA LEU A 378 -6.66 -8.53 -15.91
C LEU A 378 -6.37 -9.92 -16.48
N TYR A 379 -7.24 -10.89 -16.25
CA TYR A 379 -7.13 -12.26 -16.80
C TYR A 379 -7.17 -12.26 -18.32
N ASP A 380 -8.20 -11.65 -18.91
CA ASP A 380 -8.38 -11.58 -20.37
C ASP A 380 -7.17 -10.93 -21.03
N HIS A 381 -6.64 -9.87 -20.39
CA HIS A 381 -5.42 -9.18 -20.80
C HIS A 381 -4.18 -10.08 -20.76
N ALA A 382 -3.90 -10.74 -19.63
CA ALA A 382 -2.73 -11.60 -19.48
C ALA A 382 -2.74 -12.81 -20.44
N VAL A 383 -3.94 -13.32 -20.76
CA VAL A 383 -4.09 -14.37 -21.79
C VAL A 383 -3.85 -13.81 -23.18
N ALA A 384 -4.43 -12.65 -23.52
CA ALA A 384 -4.29 -12.03 -24.84
C ALA A 384 -2.84 -11.62 -25.16
N THR A 385 -2.11 -11.07 -24.19
CA THR A 385 -0.70 -10.67 -24.36
C THR A 385 0.30 -11.80 -24.08
N LYS A 386 -0.19 -13.02 -23.74
CA LYS A 386 0.61 -14.18 -23.32
C LYS A 386 1.52 -13.91 -22.09
N ARG A 387 1.22 -12.87 -21.29
CA ARG A 387 2.01 -12.50 -20.10
C ARG A 387 2.09 -13.63 -19.08
N HIS A 388 0.98 -14.35 -18.89
CA HIS A 388 0.92 -15.55 -18.04
C HIS A 388 0.13 -16.67 -18.74
N SER A 389 0.53 -17.91 -18.47
CA SER A 389 -0.26 -19.07 -18.90
C SER A 389 -1.55 -19.17 -18.09
N LYS A 390 -2.61 -19.76 -18.67
CA LYS A 390 -3.86 -20.06 -17.94
C LYS A 390 -3.63 -20.94 -16.71
N ALA A 391 -2.54 -21.72 -16.68
CA ALA A 391 -2.15 -22.51 -15.52
C ALA A 391 -1.61 -21.61 -14.39
N ALA A 392 -0.67 -20.72 -14.70
CA ALA A 392 -0.12 -19.77 -13.73
C ALA A 392 -1.19 -18.79 -13.20
N LEU A 393 -2.18 -18.43 -14.02
CA LEU A 393 -3.27 -17.55 -13.62
C LEU A 393 -4.18 -18.13 -12.52
N ARG A 394 -4.25 -19.45 -12.34
CA ARG A 394 -4.98 -20.09 -11.24
C ARG A 394 -4.37 -19.83 -9.86
N GLU A 395 -3.05 -19.65 -9.79
CA GLU A 395 -2.37 -19.24 -8.56
C GLU A 395 -2.53 -17.73 -8.30
N TRP A 396 -2.72 -16.96 -9.37
CA TRP A 396 -2.88 -15.51 -9.31
C TRP A 396 -4.25 -15.09 -8.83
N MET A 397 -5.36 -15.61 -9.37
CA MET A 397 -6.70 -15.08 -9.08
C MET A 397 -7.82 -16.13 -9.14
N GLU A 398 -8.96 -15.82 -8.52
CA GLU A 398 -10.15 -16.67 -8.53
C GLU A 398 -10.75 -16.79 -9.94
N TYR A 399 -10.89 -15.66 -10.65
CA TYR A 399 -11.44 -15.63 -12.01
C TYR A 399 -10.61 -16.52 -12.97
N PRO A 400 -11.24 -17.40 -13.79
CA PRO A 400 -12.65 -17.41 -14.17
C PRO A 400 -13.61 -18.21 -13.27
N ASN A 401 -13.14 -18.75 -12.14
CA ASN A 401 -14.01 -19.46 -11.19
C ASN A 401 -14.87 -18.46 -10.37
N PRO A 402 -15.96 -18.92 -9.74
CA PRO A 402 -16.74 -18.09 -8.83
C PRO A 402 -15.92 -17.57 -7.63
N PRO A 403 -16.25 -16.39 -7.07
CA PRO A 403 -15.65 -15.89 -5.83
C PRO A 403 -15.64 -16.92 -4.70
N GLY A 404 -14.56 -16.98 -3.92
CA GLY A 404 -14.36 -17.98 -2.86
C GLY A 404 -13.88 -19.35 -3.36
N SER A 405 -13.58 -19.51 -4.65
CA SER A 405 -13.02 -20.75 -5.20
C SER A 405 -11.52 -20.88 -4.93
N GLY A 406 -11.14 -21.89 -4.15
CA GLY A 406 -9.74 -22.18 -3.85
C GLY A 406 -9.06 -21.12 -2.99
N SER A 407 -7.74 -21.04 -3.06
CA SER A 407 -6.95 -20.12 -2.22
C SER A 407 -5.92 -19.25 -2.99
N PRO A 408 -6.25 -18.68 -4.17
CA PRO A 408 -5.32 -17.87 -4.97
C PRO A 408 -4.88 -16.57 -4.27
N LEU A 409 -3.86 -15.92 -4.83
CA LEU A 409 -3.30 -14.67 -4.31
C LEU A 409 -4.29 -13.49 -4.37
N ILE A 410 -5.03 -13.35 -5.47
CA ILE A 410 -6.02 -12.29 -5.69
C ILE A 410 -7.43 -12.87 -5.52
N ARG A 411 -8.22 -12.27 -4.62
CA ARG A 411 -9.57 -12.74 -4.28
C ARG A 411 -10.59 -11.62 -4.39
N HIS A 412 -11.84 -11.97 -4.66
CA HIS A 412 -12.93 -11.01 -4.75
C HIS A 412 -13.48 -10.66 -3.37
N VAL A 413 -13.52 -9.35 -3.09
CA VAL A 413 -14.38 -8.80 -2.04
C VAL A 413 -15.08 -7.57 -2.62
N ARG A 414 -16.40 -7.47 -2.44
CA ARG A 414 -17.20 -6.33 -2.92
C ARG A 414 -16.65 -5.01 -2.33
N GLY A 415 -16.50 -4.00 -3.18
CA GLY A 415 -16.01 -2.67 -2.80
C GLY A 415 -14.57 -2.36 -3.25
N HIS A 416 -13.80 -3.35 -3.71
CA HIS A 416 -12.40 -3.18 -4.15
C HIS A 416 -12.30 -2.85 -5.64
N ALA A 417 -13.16 -1.95 -6.11
CA ALA A 417 -13.21 -1.53 -7.51
C ALA A 417 -12.45 -0.20 -7.76
N ASP A 418 -12.14 0.55 -6.71
CA ASP A 418 -11.41 1.83 -6.73
C ASP A 418 -10.01 1.76 -6.07
N HIS A 419 -9.72 0.69 -5.35
CA HIS A 419 -8.42 0.37 -4.75
C HIS A 419 -8.10 -1.12 -4.84
N ILE A 420 -6.80 -1.42 -4.80
CA ILE A 420 -6.21 -2.73 -4.55
C ILE A 420 -5.93 -2.80 -3.05
N HIS A 421 -6.62 -3.67 -2.31
CA HIS A 421 -6.25 -3.97 -0.93
C HIS A 421 -5.14 -5.01 -0.94
N VAL A 422 -4.01 -4.75 -0.27
CA VAL A 422 -2.91 -5.70 -0.11
C VAL A 422 -2.75 -6.07 1.36
N ARG A 423 -2.69 -7.37 1.66
CA ARG A 423 -2.33 -7.91 2.98
C ARG A 423 -0.97 -8.56 2.95
N PHE A 424 -0.10 -8.21 3.90
CA PHE A 424 1.21 -8.85 4.13
C PHE A 424 1.08 -10.03 5.09
N LYS A 425 1.95 -11.03 4.98
CA LYS A 425 2.03 -12.22 5.86
C LYS A 425 2.47 -11.85 7.28
N CYS A 426 2.23 -12.74 8.24
CA CYS A 426 2.93 -12.70 9.53
C CYS A 426 4.42 -13.06 9.33
N THR A 427 5.32 -12.39 10.03
CA THR A 427 6.72 -12.82 10.15
C THR A 427 6.93 -13.76 11.34
N ALA A 428 8.04 -14.49 11.34
CA ALA A 428 8.45 -15.34 12.47
C ALA A 428 8.96 -14.55 13.69
N ALA A 429 8.93 -13.21 13.66
CA ALA A 429 9.23 -12.33 14.79
C ALA A 429 7.97 -11.68 15.40
N GLU A 430 6.78 -12.08 14.92
CA GLU A 430 5.49 -11.56 15.36
C GLU A 430 4.65 -12.68 15.97
N ASP A 431 5.05 -13.15 17.16
CA ASP A 431 4.51 -14.35 17.80
C ASP A 431 2.99 -14.34 18.02
N ARG A 432 2.37 -13.15 18.15
CA ARG A 432 0.92 -12.99 18.32
C ARG A 432 0.18 -12.72 17.01
N CYS A 433 0.87 -12.62 15.88
CA CYS A 433 0.26 -12.38 14.59
C CYS A 433 -0.52 -13.62 14.13
N LYS A 434 -1.74 -13.41 13.63
CA LYS A 434 -2.57 -14.49 13.09
C LYS A 434 -3.01 -14.24 11.66
N SER A 435 -3.02 -15.32 10.90
CA SER A 435 -3.69 -15.42 9.61
C SER A 435 -4.75 -16.50 9.71
N ARG A 436 -5.78 -16.45 8.85
CA ARG A 436 -6.71 -17.58 8.75
C ARG A 436 -6.07 -18.67 7.90
N ASP A 437 -6.35 -19.92 8.22
CA ASP A 437 -5.97 -21.07 7.40
C ASP A 437 -6.55 -20.94 5.98
N ARG A 438 -5.88 -21.56 5.01
CA ARG A 438 -6.03 -21.29 3.57
C ARG A 438 -6.28 -22.54 2.76
#